data_AF-A0A093CS23-F1
#
_entry.id   AF-A0A093CS23-F1
#
_cell.length_a   1.000
_cell.length_b   1.000
_cell.length_c   1.000
_cell.angle_alpha   90.00
_cell.angle_beta   90.00
_cell.angle_gamma   90.00
#
_symmetry.space_group_name_H-M   'P 1'
#
loop_
_entity.id
_entity.type
_entity.pdbx_description
1 polymer ?
#
loop_
_entity_poly.entity_id
_entity_poly.type
_entity_poly.pdbx_seq_one_letter_code
_entity_poly.pdbx_strand_id
1 'polypeptide(L)'
;VRTLHFGKANLQIFRELVERIPWETALRDKEAEQSWQIFKDAFHSAQDLSIPRCKKSGKIGKRPVWLSQDLWLKLKRKKKMHKKWKQGQVSWEEYRDIAQLCRDGVRKAKAQLELNLVKDAKNNKKGFYRYVNQKRKVKESVPALMSEAAKLATTDEEEAEVLKNFFALVFT
;
A
#
# COMPACT_ATOMS: atom_id res chain seq x y z
N VAL A 1 -6.49 -0.95 -7.17
CA VAL A 1 -6.73 -2.36 -7.60
C VAL A 1 -7.12 -3.22 -6.40
N ARG A 2 -8.34 -3.79 -6.41
CA ARG A 2 -8.80 -4.81 -5.44
C ARG A 2 -8.40 -6.19 -5.99
N THR A 3 -7.94 -7.10 -5.15
CA THR A 3 -7.56 -8.47 -5.54
C THR A 3 -8.24 -9.49 -4.65
N LEU A 4 -8.46 -10.69 -5.18
CA LEU A 4 -9.04 -11.81 -4.44
C LEU A 4 -8.07 -12.31 -3.35
N HIS A 5 -8.58 -12.54 -2.15
CA HIS A 5 -7.79 -13.01 -1.02
C HIS A 5 -7.94 -14.53 -0.81
N PHE A 6 -7.23 -15.32 -1.62
CA PHE A 6 -7.32 -16.79 -1.61
C PHE A 6 -7.07 -17.44 -0.24
N GLY A 7 -6.19 -16.89 0.60
CA GLY A 7 -5.95 -17.41 1.95
C GLY A 7 -7.10 -17.23 2.95
N LYS A 8 -8.21 -16.59 2.55
CA LYS A 8 -9.44 -16.46 3.34
C LYS A 8 -10.67 -16.98 2.57
N ALA A 9 -10.45 -17.74 1.49
CA ALA A 9 -11.52 -18.30 0.70
C ALA A 9 -12.30 -19.35 1.53
N ASN A 10 -13.63 -19.31 1.45
CA ASN A 10 -14.45 -20.40 1.97
C ASN A 10 -14.69 -21.42 0.85
N LEU A 11 -13.82 -22.43 0.79
CA LEU A 11 -13.87 -23.47 -0.25
C LEU A 11 -15.10 -24.37 -0.13
N GLN A 12 -15.68 -24.51 1.07
CA GLN A 12 -16.90 -25.28 1.29
C GLN A 12 -18.08 -24.61 0.57
N ILE A 13 -18.27 -23.31 0.80
CA ILE A 13 -19.29 -22.52 0.10
C ILE A 13 -19.04 -22.51 -1.42
N PHE A 14 -17.77 -22.38 -1.84
CA PHE A 14 -17.44 -22.44 -3.26
C PHE A 14 -17.88 -23.76 -3.91
N ARG A 15 -17.57 -24.88 -3.26
CA ARG A 15 -17.94 -26.22 -3.73
C ARG A 15 -19.46 -26.39 -3.79
N GLU A 16 -20.17 -26.00 -2.73
CA GLU A 16 -21.63 -26.05 -2.66
C GLU A 16 -22.30 -25.22 -3.77
N LEU A 17 -21.77 -24.02 -4.07
CA LEU A 17 -22.30 -23.17 -5.13
C LEU A 17 -22.10 -23.77 -6.52
N VAL A 18 -20.97 -24.45 -6.75
CA VAL A 18 -20.66 -25.10 -8.04
C VAL A 18 -21.46 -26.41 -8.21
N GLU A 19 -21.62 -27.19 -7.14
CA GLU A 19 -22.37 -28.46 -7.16
C GLU A 19 -23.88 -28.25 -7.30
N ARG A 20 -24.41 -27.12 -6.81
CA ARG A 20 -25.84 -26.80 -6.93
C ARG A 20 -26.29 -26.48 -8.36
N ILE A 21 -25.36 -26.23 -9.28
CA ILE A 21 -25.69 -25.87 -10.65
C ILE A 21 -26.05 -27.14 -11.45
N PRO A 22 -27.23 -27.21 -12.09
CA PRO A 22 -27.64 -28.36 -12.89
C PRO A 22 -26.94 -28.35 -14.25
N TRP A 23 -25.64 -28.70 -14.26
CA TRP A 23 -24.76 -28.65 -15.43
C TRP A 23 -25.31 -29.40 -16.64
N GLU A 24 -25.92 -30.57 -16.43
CA GLU A 24 -26.51 -31.37 -17.51
C GLU A 24 -27.64 -30.65 -18.25
N THR A 25 -28.37 -29.77 -17.57
CA THR A 25 -29.44 -28.98 -18.19
C THR A 25 -28.90 -27.67 -18.73
N ALA A 26 -27.98 -27.02 -18.00
CA ALA A 26 -27.38 -25.75 -18.39
C ALA A 26 -26.53 -25.84 -19.66
N LEU A 27 -25.92 -27.01 -19.90
CA LEU A 27 -25.04 -27.26 -21.04
C LEU A 27 -25.73 -28.04 -22.17
N ARG A 28 -26.99 -28.46 -21.98
CA ARG A 28 -27.74 -29.20 -23.01
C ARG A 28 -27.98 -28.31 -24.24
N ASP A 29 -27.76 -28.87 -25.42
CA ASP A 29 -27.99 -28.21 -26.71
C ASP A 29 -27.18 -26.90 -26.91
N LYS A 30 -26.07 -26.74 -26.17
CA LYS A 30 -25.15 -25.61 -26.31
C LYS A 30 -23.91 -26.01 -27.08
N GLU A 31 -23.46 -25.09 -27.94
CA GLU A 31 -22.15 -25.22 -28.58
C GLU A 31 -21.02 -25.17 -27.54
N ALA A 32 -19.85 -25.69 -27.91
CA ALA A 32 -18.70 -25.76 -27.01
C ALA A 32 -18.30 -24.40 -26.43
N GLU A 33 -18.29 -23.34 -27.25
CA GLU A 33 -17.94 -21.99 -26.79
C GLU A 33 -18.98 -21.42 -25.83
N GLN A 34 -20.27 -21.64 -26.12
CA GLN A 34 -21.36 -21.20 -25.24
C GLN A 34 -21.34 -21.93 -23.90
N SER A 35 -21.10 -23.24 -23.95
CA SER A 35 -20.93 -24.08 -22.77
C SER A 35 -19.77 -23.60 -21.90
N TRP A 36 -18.64 -23.23 -22.52
CA TRP A 36 -17.48 -22.69 -21.84
C TRP A 36 -17.76 -21.32 -21.19
N GLN A 37 -18.51 -20.46 -21.86
CA GLN A 37 -18.89 -19.16 -21.30
C GLN A 37 -19.79 -19.32 -20.07
N ILE A 38 -20.79 -20.20 -20.14
CA ILE A 38 -21.69 -20.51 -19.02
C ILE A 38 -20.88 -21.02 -17.81
N PHE A 39 -19.91 -21.90 -18.05
CA PHE A 39 -19.02 -22.39 -17.01
C PHE A 39 -18.19 -21.26 -16.37
N LYS A 40 -17.56 -20.40 -17.18
CA LYS A 40 -16.75 -19.28 -16.68
C LYS A 40 -17.58 -18.32 -15.83
N ASP A 41 -18.79 -17.99 -16.26
CA ASP A 41 -19.65 -17.03 -15.56
C ASP A 41 -20.11 -17.58 -14.21
N ALA A 42 -20.50 -18.86 -14.19
CA ALA A 42 -20.83 -19.58 -12.96
C ALA A 42 -19.64 -19.67 -12.00
N PHE A 43 -18.45 -20.00 -12.51
CA PHE A 43 -17.23 -20.08 -11.73
C PHE A 43 -16.85 -18.73 -11.11
N HIS A 44 -16.87 -17.64 -11.89
CA HIS A 44 -16.57 -16.30 -11.39
C HIS A 44 -17.62 -15.81 -10.40
N SER A 45 -18.89 -16.15 -10.60
CA SER A 45 -19.96 -15.86 -9.64
C SER A 45 -19.73 -16.56 -8.30
N ALA A 46 -19.39 -17.85 -8.32
CA ALA A 46 -19.03 -18.60 -7.12
C ALA A 46 -17.76 -18.04 -6.46
N GLN A 47 -16.78 -17.61 -7.26
CA GLN A 47 -15.53 -17.02 -6.80
C GLN A 47 -15.76 -15.70 -6.07
N ASP A 48 -16.64 -14.84 -6.58
CA ASP A 48 -16.95 -13.55 -5.96
C ASP A 48 -17.74 -13.68 -4.65
N LEU A 49 -18.58 -14.71 -4.53
CA LEU A 49 -19.35 -14.98 -3.31
C LEU A 49 -18.51 -15.66 -2.21
N SER A 50 -17.54 -16.49 -2.59
CA SER A 50 -16.76 -17.31 -1.65
C SER A 50 -15.41 -16.71 -1.28
N ILE A 51 -14.85 -15.82 -2.10
CA ILE A 51 -13.51 -15.24 -1.90
C ILE A 51 -13.60 -13.74 -1.62
N PRO A 52 -13.32 -13.30 -0.39
CA PRO A 52 -13.30 -11.88 -0.07
C PRO A 52 -12.31 -11.11 -0.94
N ARG A 53 -12.75 -9.98 -1.50
CA ARG A 53 -11.88 -9.04 -2.22
C ARG A 53 -11.16 -8.14 -1.20
N CYS A 54 -9.84 -8.16 -1.19
CA CYS A 54 -9.04 -7.27 -0.36
C CYS A 54 -8.52 -6.09 -1.20
N LYS A 55 -8.41 -4.92 -0.56
CA LYS A 55 -7.50 -3.89 -1.09
C LYS A 55 -6.11 -4.49 -0.99
N LYS A 56 -5.33 -4.52 -2.08
CA LYS A 56 -3.89 -4.75 -1.98
C LYS A 56 -3.39 -3.79 -0.91
N SER A 57 -2.99 -4.30 0.26
CA SER A 57 -2.43 -3.46 1.31
C SER A 57 -1.21 -2.82 0.67
N GLY A 58 -1.28 -1.51 0.39
CA GLY A 58 -0.26 -0.80 -0.36
C GLY A 58 1.05 -0.92 0.40
N LYS A 59 1.88 -1.88 -0.01
CA LYS A 59 3.10 -2.31 0.67
C LYS A 59 2.84 -2.59 2.15
N ILE A 60 2.83 -3.87 2.55
CA ILE A 60 3.26 -4.20 3.93
C ILE A 60 4.51 -3.37 4.18
N GLY A 61 4.39 -2.38 5.05
CA GLY A 61 5.44 -1.41 5.27
C GLY A 61 6.62 -2.21 5.77
N LYS A 62 7.58 -2.49 4.88
CA LYS A 62 8.81 -3.18 5.27
C LYS A 62 9.35 -2.37 6.43
N ARG A 63 9.51 -3.06 7.55
CA ARG A 63 10.03 -2.51 8.78
C ARG A 63 11.26 -1.64 8.44
N PRO A 64 11.30 -0.37 8.85
CA PRO A 64 12.46 0.47 8.58
C PRO A 64 13.73 -0.20 9.10
N VAL A 65 14.84 -0.10 8.36
CA VAL A 65 16.09 -0.81 8.69
C VAL A 65 16.62 -0.45 10.08
N TRP A 66 16.42 0.79 10.53
CA TRP A 66 16.81 1.25 11.86
C TRP A 66 15.92 0.72 13.00
N LEU A 67 14.77 0.09 12.72
CA LEU A 67 13.81 -0.28 13.75
C LEU A 67 14.15 -1.67 14.32
N SER A 68 14.87 -1.75 15.43
CA SER A 68 15.14 -3.01 16.15
C SER A 68 13.90 -3.56 16.88
N GLN A 69 13.86 -4.87 17.16
CA GLN A 69 12.75 -5.55 17.87
C GLN A 69 12.43 -4.90 19.21
N ASP A 70 13.46 -4.61 20.00
CA ASP A 70 13.36 -3.88 21.27
C ASP A 70 12.73 -2.49 21.10
N LEU A 71 13.20 -1.69 20.14
CA LEU A 71 12.66 -0.35 19.90
C LEU A 71 11.17 -0.39 19.49
N TRP A 72 10.78 -1.42 18.75
CA TRP A 72 9.38 -1.61 18.38
C TRP A 72 8.50 -1.98 19.59
N LEU A 73 9.00 -2.80 20.52
CA LEU A 73 8.31 -3.08 21.78
C LEU A 73 8.13 -1.81 22.62
N LYS A 74 9.17 -0.97 22.70
CA LYS A 74 9.12 0.35 23.36
C LYS A 74 8.06 1.26 22.72
N LEU A 75 8.00 1.32 21.39
CA LEU A 75 6.96 2.07 20.67
C LEU A 75 5.54 1.53 20.93
N LYS A 76 5.37 0.20 21.01
CA LYS A 76 4.09 -0.41 21.40
C LYS A 76 3.70 -0.04 22.83
N ARG A 77 4.65 -0.07 23.77
CA ARG A 77 4.44 0.34 25.16
C ARG A 77 4.00 1.80 25.23
N LYS A 78 4.70 2.71 24.55
CA LYS A 78 4.31 4.13 24.42
C LYS A 78 2.88 4.28 23.90
N LYS A 79 2.50 3.54 22.85
CA LYS A 79 1.14 3.59 22.29
C LYS A 79 0.08 3.13 23.29
N LYS A 80 0.35 2.08 24.08
CA LYS A 80 -0.54 1.64 25.17
C LYS A 80 -0.66 2.70 26.25
N MET A 81 0.46 3.27 26.69
CA MET A 81 0.47 4.32 27.72
C MET A 81 -0.24 5.59 27.27
N HIS A 82 -0.13 5.96 25.99
CA HIS A 82 -0.90 7.08 25.43
C HIS A 82 -2.40 6.88 25.56
N LYS A 83 -2.90 5.65 25.32
CA LYS A 83 -4.31 5.32 25.52
C LYS A 83 -4.72 5.44 26.98
N LYS A 84 -3.92 4.89 27.90
CA LYS A 84 -4.17 4.98 29.34
C LYS A 84 -4.18 6.43 29.86
N TRP A 85 -3.23 7.24 29.41
CA TRP A 85 -3.18 8.67 29.71
C TRP A 85 -4.41 9.41 29.17
N LYS A 86 -4.83 9.13 27.93
CA LYS A 86 -6.08 9.68 27.37
C LYS A 86 -7.34 9.27 28.15
N GLN A 87 -7.29 8.16 28.87
CA GLN A 87 -8.36 7.65 29.73
C GLN A 87 -8.24 8.13 31.18
N GLY A 88 -7.25 8.97 31.51
CA GLY A 88 -7.02 9.49 32.86
C GLY A 88 -6.39 8.48 33.84
N GLN A 89 -5.96 7.31 33.37
CA GLN A 89 -5.44 6.23 34.23
C GLN A 89 -3.95 6.38 34.58
N VAL A 90 -3.24 7.31 33.91
CA VAL A 90 -1.78 7.47 33.99
C VAL A 90 -1.50 8.97 34.02
N SER A 91 -0.55 9.38 34.85
CA SER A 91 -0.13 10.79 34.92
C SER A 91 0.51 11.25 33.60
N TRP A 92 0.49 12.55 33.37
CA TRP A 92 1.18 13.12 32.19
C TRP A 92 2.69 12.85 32.23
N GLU A 93 3.30 12.86 33.42
CA GLU A 93 4.74 12.69 33.63
C GLU A 93 5.21 11.29 33.22
N GLU A 94 4.51 10.24 33.67
CA GLU A 94 4.84 8.86 33.31
C GLU A 94 4.75 8.63 31.79
N TYR A 95 3.75 9.22 31.13
CA TYR A 95 3.64 9.16 29.68
C TYR A 95 4.75 9.96 28.99
N ARG A 96 5.07 11.16 29.50
CA ARG A 96 6.12 12.04 28.97
C ARG A 96 7.47 11.34 28.96
N ASP A 97 7.83 10.68 30.05
CA ASP A 97 9.12 9.97 30.18
C ASP A 97 9.23 8.81 29.19
N ILE A 98 8.19 7.99 29.10
CA ILE A 98 8.14 6.88 28.13
C ILE A 98 8.17 7.42 26.69
N ALA A 99 7.48 8.54 26.43
CA ALA A 99 7.48 9.18 25.13
C ALA A 99 8.85 9.72 24.76
N GLN A 100 9.59 10.29 25.72
CA GLN A 100 10.92 10.84 25.55
C GLN A 100 11.96 9.73 25.31
N LEU A 101 11.97 8.69 26.14
CA LEU A 101 12.82 7.51 25.96
C LEU A 101 12.63 6.87 24.58
N CYS A 102 11.39 6.78 24.10
CA CYS A 102 11.11 6.29 22.75
C CYS A 102 11.65 7.23 21.66
N ARG A 103 11.52 8.55 21.82
CA ARG A 103 12.06 9.54 20.86
C ARG A 103 13.57 9.41 20.78
N ASP A 104 14.25 9.33 21.92
CA ASP A 104 15.70 9.25 21.97
C ASP A 104 16.21 7.90 21.45
N GLY A 105 15.52 6.80 21.74
CA GLY A 105 15.79 5.50 21.13
C GLY A 105 15.68 5.52 19.60
N VAL A 106 14.65 6.17 19.05
CA VAL A 106 14.50 6.34 17.59
C VAL A 106 15.62 7.20 17.01
N ARG A 107 15.99 8.30 17.67
CA ARG A 107 17.10 9.17 17.24
C ARG A 107 18.42 8.40 17.20
N LYS A 108 18.77 7.71 18.28
CA LYS A 108 19.99 6.89 18.38
C LYS A 108 20.04 5.80 17.31
N ALA A 109 18.94 5.08 17.10
CA ALA A 109 18.88 4.01 16.11
C ALA A 109 19.05 4.52 14.66
N LYS A 110 18.48 5.69 14.33
CA LYS A 110 18.68 6.34 13.03
C LYS A 110 20.13 6.81 12.85
N ALA A 111 20.69 7.48 13.85
CA ALA A 111 22.07 7.94 13.81
C ALA A 111 23.06 6.77 13.66
N GLN A 112 22.81 5.65 14.35
CA GLN A 112 23.63 4.45 14.22
C GLN A 112 23.55 3.85 12.80
N LEU A 113 22.36 3.80 12.20
CA LEU A 113 22.19 3.36 10.82
C LEU A 113 22.98 4.25 9.86
N GLU A 114 22.87 5.56 10.00
CA GLU A 114 23.58 6.54 9.18
C GLU A 114 25.10 6.42 9.34
N LEU A 115 25.59 6.28 10.57
CA LEU A 115 27.00 6.04 10.85
C LEU A 115 27.51 4.76 10.18
N ASN A 116 26.75 3.66 10.26
CA ASN A 116 27.11 2.40 9.63
C ASN A 116 27.14 2.53 8.09
N LEU A 117 26.20 3.26 7.50
CA LEU A 117 26.17 3.53 6.05
C LEU A 117 27.36 4.37 5.60
N VAL A 118 27.78 5.36 6.39
CA VAL A 118 28.95 6.19 6.09
C VAL A 118 30.24 5.37 6.18
N LYS A 119 30.39 4.56 7.24
CA LYS A 119 31.54 3.66 7.41
C LYS A 119 31.68 2.66 6.25
N ASP A 120 30.56 2.11 5.80
CA ASP A 120 30.51 1.13 4.72
C ASP A 120 30.43 1.76 3.32
N ALA A 121 30.46 3.10 3.21
CA ALA A 121 30.23 3.79 1.93
C ALA A 121 31.25 3.40 0.84
N LYS A 122 32.48 3.06 1.24
CA LYS A 122 33.54 2.63 0.31
C LYS A 122 33.25 1.26 -0.30
N ASN A 123 32.76 0.31 0.49
CA ASN A 123 32.46 -1.05 0.05
C ASN A 123 31.05 -1.18 -0.55
N ASN A 124 30.10 -0.37 -0.06
CA ASN A 124 28.68 -0.43 -0.41
C ASN A 124 28.13 0.94 -0.84
N LYS A 125 28.72 1.49 -1.90
CA LYS A 125 28.29 2.75 -2.52
C LYS A 125 26.79 2.75 -2.84
N LYS A 126 26.25 1.63 -3.35
CA LYS A 126 24.84 1.48 -3.71
C LYS A 126 23.91 1.62 -2.51
N GLY A 127 24.27 1.04 -1.35
CA GLY A 127 23.50 1.15 -0.12
C GLY A 127 23.41 2.59 0.39
N PHE A 128 24.55 3.30 0.37
CA PHE A 128 24.63 4.71 0.76
C PHE A 128 23.78 5.61 -0.15
N TYR A 129 23.98 5.57 -1.46
CA TYR A 129 23.21 6.40 -2.40
C TYR A 129 21.72 6.04 -2.41
N ARG A 130 21.35 4.77 -2.19
CA ARG A 130 19.94 4.38 -1.99
C ARG A 130 19.33 5.09 -0.78
N TYR A 131 20.05 5.18 0.34
CA TYR A 131 19.57 5.90 1.53
C TYR A 131 19.43 7.40 1.27
N VAL A 132 20.45 8.02 0.67
CA VAL A 132 20.43 9.44 0.30
C VAL A 132 19.28 9.75 -0.64
N ASN A 133 19.10 8.96 -1.70
CA ASN A 133 17.99 9.13 -2.65
C ASN A 133 16.63 8.92 -1.99
N GLN A 134 16.51 8.00 -1.03
CA GLN A 134 15.27 7.82 -0.26
C GLN A 134 14.94 9.05 0.60
N LYS A 135 15.95 9.74 1.15
CA LYS A 135 15.79 10.97 1.95
C LYS A 135 15.54 12.21 1.10
N ARG A 136 16.17 12.28 -0.07
CA ARG A 136 16.01 13.35 -1.06
C ARG A 136 14.66 13.31 -1.78
N LYS A 137 13.85 12.25 -1.61
CA LYS A 137 12.45 12.24 -2.06
C LYS A 137 11.63 13.25 -1.25
N VAL A 138 11.84 14.54 -1.51
CA VAL A 138 10.71 15.45 -1.69
C VAL A 138 10.01 14.89 -2.92
N LYS A 139 8.74 14.55 -2.75
CA LYS A 139 7.89 14.23 -3.87
C LYS A 139 7.57 15.59 -4.51
N GLU A 140 8.52 16.15 -5.26
CA GLU A 140 8.17 17.12 -6.29
C GLU A 140 7.38 16.31 -7.31
N SER A 141 6.10 16.08 -6.99
CA SER A 141 5.14 15.80 -8.05
C SER A 141 5.08 17.08 -8.86
N VAL A 142 5.20 16.96 -10.17
CA VAL A 142 4.80 18.03 -11.08
C VAL A 142 3.43 18.52 -10.59
N PRO A 143 3.28 19.81 -10.26
CA PRO A 143 1.99 20.37 -9.90
C PRO A 143 1.00 20.04 -11.03
N ALA A 144 -0.23 19.68 -10.68
CA ALA A 144 -1.26 19.44 -11.68
C ALA A 144 -1.37 20.66 -12.60
N LEU A 145 -1.31 20.42 -13.90
CA LEU A 145 -1.28 21.48 -14.91
C LEU A 145 -2.63 22.21 -14.92
N MET A 146 -2.58 23.53 -15.04
CA MET A 146 -3.78 24.35 -15.20
C MET A 146 -4.02 24.56 -16.69
N SER A 147 -5.23 24.25 -17.15
CA SER A 147 -5.65 24.62 -18.50
C SER A 147 -5.90 26.12 -18.61
N GLU A 148 -6.01 26.63 -19.85
CA GLU A 148 -6.35 28.02 -20.14
C GLU A 148 -7.68 28.45 -19.47
N ALA A 149 -8.59 27.51 -19.21
CA ALA A 149 -9.84 27.73 -18.50
C ALA A 149 -9.68 27.81 -16.97
N ALA A 150 -8.45 27.93 -16.45
CA ALA A 150 -8.11 27.93 -15.03
C ALA A 150 -8.61 26.69 -14.26
N LYS A 151 -8.81 25.56 -14.96
CA LYS A 151 -9.19 24.27 -14.36
C LYS A 151 -7.97 23.38 -14.27
N LEU A 152 -7.86 22.62 -13.17
CA LEU A 152 -6.85 21.59 -13.03
C LEU A 152 -7.13 20.48 -14.04
N ALA A 153 -6.12 20.11 -14.83
CA ALA A 153 -6.17 18.91 -15.65
C ALA A 153 -6.32 17.69 -14.73
N THR A 154 -7.27 16.83 -15.05
CA THR A 154 -7.62 15.65 -14.23
C THR A 154 -7.33 14.34 -14.94
N THR A 155 -7.19 14.39 -16.27
CA THR A 155 -6.89 13.24 -17.13
C THR A 155 -5.56 13.42 -17.86
N ASP A 156 -4.89 12.31 -18.17
CA ASP A 156 -3.60 12.31 -18.87
C ASP A 156 -3.70 12.96 -20.27
N GLU A 157 -4.88 12.89 -20.90
CA GLU A 157 -5.18 13.52 -22.19
C GLU A 157 -5.23 15.05 -22.10
N GLU A 158 -5.93 15.58 -21.08
CA GLU A 158 -5.97 17.02 -20.81
C GLU A 158 -4.57 17.58 -20.50
N GLU A 159 -3.76 16.85 -19.72
CA GLU A 159 -2.38 17.25 -19.44
C GLU A 159 -1.52 17.32 -20.71
N ALA A 160 -1.66 16.35 -21.60
CA ALA A 160 -0.94 16.30 -22.87
C ALA A 160 -1.32 17.45 -23.81
N GLU A 161 -2.60 17.82 -23.87
CA GLU A 161 -3.07 18.96 -24.67
C GLU A 161 -2.55 20.29 -24.14
N VAL A 162 -2.58 20.51 -22.82
CA VAL A 162 -2.04 21.73 -22.20
C VAL A 162 -0.54 21.89 -22.52
N LEU A 163 0.23 20.80 -22.41
CA LEU A 163 1.65 20.81 -22.77
C LEU A 163 1.87 21.06 -24.26
N LYS A 164 1.11 20.39 -25.13
CA LYS A 164 1.19 20.56 -26.59
C LYS A 164 0.94 22.02 -26.99
N ASN A 165 -0.09 22.65 -26.43
CA ASN A 165 -0.41 24.06 -26.71
C ASN A 165 0.68 25.01 -26.22
N PHE A 166 1.20 24.76 -25.01
CA PHE A 166 2.33 25.54 -24.48
C PHE A 166 3.57 25.43 -25.38
N PHE A 167 3.94 24.23 -25.81
CA PHE A 167 5.07 24.06 -26.72
C PHE A 167 4.83 24.72 -28.08
N ALA A 168 3.61 24.63 -28.63
CA ALA A 168 3.27 25.33 -29.87
C ALA A 168 3.44 26.86 -29.76
N LEU A 169 3.08 27.45 -28.61
CA LEU A 169 3.24 28.89 -28.34
C LEU A 169 4.70 29.33 -28.18
N VAL A 170 5.58 28.46 -27.69
CA VAL A 170 7.00 28.80 -27.46
C VAL A 170 7.85 28.65 -28.72
N PHE A 171 7.43 27.81 -29.67
CA PHE A 171 8.16 27.53 -30.90
C PHE A 171 7.61 28.25 -32.14
N THR A 172 6.65 29.16 -31.97
CA THR A 172 6.26 30.19 -32.95
C THR A 172 6.97 31.50 -32.67
#